data_AF-A0A7G9GPP1-F1
#
_entry.id   AF-A0A7G9GPP1-F1
#
_cell.length_a   1.000
_cell.length_b   1.000
_cell.length_c   1.000
_cell.angle_alpha   90.00
_cell.angle_beta   90.00
_cell.angle_gamma   90.00
#
_symmetry.space_group_name_H-M   'P 1'
#
loop_
_entity.id
_entity.type
_entity.pdbx_description
1 polymer ?
#
loop_
_entity_poly.entity_id
_entity_poly.type
_entity_poly.pdbx_seq_one_letter_code
_entity_poly.pdbx_strand_id
1 'polypeptide(L)'
;MIVNILGTDYTIKLVDSIDGRAGETDFYTKEILISMQDDVPPEYKTKNLRDMQKHVLRHELIHAFLFESGLDQNSNLCESWAINEEMVDWMAIQMPKIMNIYDSITNEVIIESRYIHDKRSRIIRK
;
A
#
# COMPACT_ATOMS: atom_id res chain seq x y z
N MET A 1 -14.87 -4.36 -9.81
CA MET A 1 -13.55 -4.57 -10.47
C MET A 1 -12.84 -5.68 -9.71
N ILE A 2 -12.02 -6.51 -10.36
CA ILE A 2 -11.23 -7.54 -9.67
C ILE A 2 -9.76 -7.14 -9.70
N VAL A 3 -9.05 -7.35 -8.59
CA VAL A 3 -7.60 -7.16 -8.47
C VAL A 3 -7.00 -8.38 -7.74
N ASN A 4 -5.82 -8.82 -8.17
CA ASN A 4 -5.10 -9.89 -7.49
C ASN A 4 -4.11 -9.31 -6.46
N ILE A 5 -4.23 -9.74 -5.21
CA ILE A 5 -3.41 -9.32 -4.08
C ILE A 5 -2.66 -10.56 -3.57
N LEU A 6 -1.35 -10.63 -3.84
CA LEU A 6 -0.48 -11.76 -3.44
C LEU A 6 -0.99 -13.16 -3.80
N GLY A 7 -1.73 -13.29 -4.91
CA GLY A 7 -2.31 -14.56 -5.36
C GLY A 7 -3.80 -14.74 -5.02
N THR A 8 -4.39 -13.83 -4.24
CA THR A 8 -5.81 -13.85 -3.86
C THR A 8 -6.59 -12.78 -4.62
N ASP A 9 -7.71 -13.16 -5.24
CA ASP A 9 -8.57 -12.21 -5.96
C ASP A 9 -9.49 -11.45 -4.99
N TYR A 10 -9.43 -10.12 -5.05
CA TYR A 10 -10.31 -9.21 -4.32
C TYR A 10 -11.28 -8.50 -5.27
N THR A 11 -12.53 -8.35 -4.83
CA THR A 11 -13.54 -7.59 -5.55
C THR A 11 -13.65 -6.17 -4.99
N ILE A 12 -13.34 -5.18 -5.83
CA ILE A 12 -13.51 -3.76 -5.52
C ILE A 12 -14.90 -3.29 -5.96
N LYS A 13 -15.65 -2.68 -5.04
CA LYS A 13 -16.99 -2.13 -5.25
C LYS A 13 -17.06 -0.68 -4.78
N LEU A 14 -17.76 0.14 -5.57
CA LEU A 14 -18.27 1.43 -5.09
C LEU A 14 -19.67 1.20 -4.53
N VAL A 15 -19.93 1.73 -3.35
CA VAL A 15 -21.20 1.58 -2.62
C VAL A 15 -21.66 2.94 -2.10
N ASP A 16 -22.97 3.11 -1.90
CA ASP A 16 -23.55 4.40 -1.54
C ASP A 16 -22.97 4.95 -0.22
N SER A 17 -22.84 4.08 0.79
CA SER A 17 -22.33 4.41 2.12
C SER A 17 -21.74 3.19 2.84
N ILE A 18 -20.92 3.46 3.86
CA ILE A 18 -20.31 2.43 4.74
C ILE A 18 -20.34 2.92 6.20
N ASP A 19 -21.53 3.24 6.71
CA ASP A 19 -21.74 3.66 8.11
C ASP A 19 -20.74 4.73 8.58
N GLY A 20 -20.64 5.83 7.82
CA GLY A 20 -19.73 6.95 8.06
C GLY A 20 -18.27 6.73 7.65
N ARG A 21 -17.87 5.51 7.25
CA ARG A 21 -16.52 5.20 6.76
C ARG A 21 -16.35 5.50 5.28
N ALA A 22 -15.12 5.85 4.90
CA ALA A 22 -14.77 6.16 3.52
C ALA A 22 -14.43 4.90 2.70
N GLY A 23 -13.88 3.87 3.34
CA GLY A 23 -13.53 2.59 2.75
C GLY A 23 -13.56 1.47 3.79
N GLU A 24 -13.55 0.23 3.30
CA GLU A 24 -13.43 -0.97 4.11
C GLU A 24 -12.82 -2.12 3.30
N THR A 25 -11.89 -2.84 3.91
CA THR A 25 -11.34 -4.09 3.39
C THR A 25 -11.75 -5.24 4.30
N ASP A 26 -12.49 -6.19 3.74
CA ASP A 26 -12.87 -7.41 4.45
C ASP A 26 -12.00 -8.59 3.98
N PHE A 27 -11.15 -9.04 4.90
CA PHE A 27 -10.25 -10.16 4.67
C PHE A 27 -10.97 -11.49 4.40
N TYR A 28 -12.16 -11.73 4.95
CA TYR A 28 -12.84 -13.02 4.79
C TYR A 28 -13.64 -13.10 3.50
N THR A 29 -14.31 -12.01 3.14
CA THR A 29 -15.12 -11.94 1.90
C THR A 29 -14.27 -11.56 0.68
N LYS A 30 -13.05 -11.07 0.89
CA LYS A 30 -12.15 -10.56 -0.16
C LYS A 30 -12.79 -9.40 -0.91
N GLU A 31 -13.47 -8.53 -0.18
CA GLU A 31 -14.12 -7.35 -0.72
C GLU A 31 -13.39 -6.09 -0.27
N ILE A 32 -13.23 -5.14 -1.20
CA ILE A 32 -12.80 -3.77 -0.93
C ILE A 32 -13.96 -2.86 -1.31
N LEU A 33 -14.51 -2.16 -0.33
CA LEU A 33 -15.63 -1.25 -0.50
C LEU A 33 -15.12 0.19 -0.44
N ILE A 34 -15.56 1.02 -1.39
CA ILE A 34 -15.27 2.45 -1.43
C ILE A 34 -16.59 3.20 -1.39
N SER A 35 -16.74 4.08 -0.41
CA SER A 35 -17.96 4.83 -0.16
C SER A 35 -18.15 6.00 -1.15
N MET A 36 -19.38 6.19 -1.61
CA MET A 36 -19.84 7.43 -2.27
C MET A 36 -20.17 8.53 -1.27
N GLN A 37 -20.15 8.19 0.03
CA GLN A 37 -20.41 9.07 1.17
C GLN A 37 -21.83 9.64 1.20
N ASP A 38 -22.83 8.97 0.65
CA ASP A 38 -24.19 9.50 0.57
C ASP A 38 -24.84 9.75 1.95
N ASP A 39 -24.31 9.11 2.99
CA ASP A 39 -24.64 9.27 4.41
C ASP A 39 -23.92 10.43 5.11
N VAL A 40 -22.91 11.05 4.48
CA VAL A 40 -22.13 12.14 5.07
C VAL A 40 -22.78 13.49 4.73
N PRO A 41 -22.99 14.40 5.70
CA PRO A 41 -23.52 15.74 5.40
C PRO A 41 -22.58 16.56 4.47
N PRO A 42 -23.12 17.36 3.52
CA PRO A 42 -22.33 18.08 2.53
C PRO A 42 -21.22 18.98 3.10
N GLU A 43 -21.42 19.55 4.29
CA GLU A 43 -20.45 20.41 4.99
C GLU A 43 -19.19 19.65 5.46
N TYR A 44 -19.28 18.33 5.63
CA TYR A 44 -18.16 17.47 5.99
C TYR A 44 -17.56 16.74 4.79
N LYS A 45 -18.22 16.78 3.62
CA LYS A 45 -17.68 16.19 2.39
C LYS A 45 -16.59 17.07 1.79
N THR A 46 -15.54 16.42 1.32
CA THR A 46 -14.57 17.09 0.45
C THR A 46 -15.21 17.47 -0.88
N LYS A 47 -14.82 18.62 -1.43
CA LYS A 47 -15.20 19.03 -2.79
C LYS A 47 -14.51 18.20 -3.87
N ASN A 48 -13.49 17.42 -3.51
CA ASN A 48 -12.76 16.56 -4.43
C ASN A 48 -12.93 15.08 -4.04
N LEU A 49 -14.17 14.59 -4.19
CA LEU A 49 -14.54 13.21 -3.86
C LEU A 49 -13.68 12.20 -4.64
N ARG A 50 -13.36 12.50 -5.91
CA ARG A 50 -12.59 11.59 -6.76
C ARG A 50 -11.19 11.32 -6.22
N ASP A 51 -10.44 12.35 -5.82
CA ASP A 51 -9.07 12.13 -5.32
C ASP A 51 -9.06 11.54 -3.91
N MET A 52 -10.08 11.84 -3.10
CA MET A 52 -10.30 11.14 -1.83
C MET A 52 -10.55 9.65 -2.06
N GLN A 53 -11.46 9.27 -2.96
CA GLN A 53 -11.74 7.87 -3.27
C GLN A 53 -10.51 7.14 -3.81
N LYS A 54 -9.67 7.80 -4.62
CA LYS A 54 -8.39 7.21 -5.04
C LYS A 54 -7.44 6.98 -3.86
N HIS A 55 -7.41 7.89 -2.89
CA HIS A 55 -6.58 7.74 -1.70
C HIS A 55 -7.09 6.60 -0.82
N VAL A 56 -8.39 6.57 -0.54
CA VAL A 56 -9.05 5.47 0.19
C VAL A 56 -8.78 4.14 -0.50
N LEU A 57 -8.91 4.06 -1.83
CA LEU A 57 -8.61 2.82 -2.55
C LEU A 57 -7.16 2.36 -2.34
N ARG A 58 -6.19 3.28 -2.32
CA ARG A 58 -4.80 2.90 -2.01
C ARG A 58 -4.65 2.43 -0.58
N HIS A 59 -5.31 3.10 0.37
CA HIS A 59 -5.34 2.73 1.78
C HIS A 59 -5.88 1.30 1.95
N GLU A 60 -7.05 1.00 1.39
CA GLU A 60 -7.67 -0.34 1.45
C GLU A 60 -6.83 -1.42 0.74
N LEU A 61 -6.18 -1.07 -0.37
CA LEU A 61 -5.26 -2.01 -1.02
C LEU A 61 -4.07 -2.38 -0.11
N ILE A 62 -3.52 -1.42 0.65
CA ILE A 62 -2.43 -1.70 1.59
C ILE A 62 -2.93 -2.63 2.71
N HIS A 63 -4.14 -2.40 3.25
CA HIS A 63 -4.77 -3.33 4.20
C HIS A 63 -4.84 -4.75 3.62
N ALA A 64 -5.36 -4.91 2.39
CA ALA A 64 -5.43 -6.21 1.73
C ALA A 64 -4.04 -6.88 1.58
N PHE A 65 -3.01 -6.13 1.19
CA PHE A 65 -1.63 -6.65 1.10
C PHE A 65 -1.10 -7.11 2.46
N LEU A 66 -1.37 -6.35 3.53
CA LEU A 66 -0.92 -6.70 4.88
C LEU A 66 -1.63 -7.96 5.39
N PHE A 67 -2.94 -8.09 5.18
CA PHE A 67 -3.69 -9.30 5.52
C PHE A 67 -3.19 -10.54 4.76
N GLU A 68 -3.07 -10.48 3.43
CA GLU A 68 -2.60 -11.64 2.65
C GLU A 68 -1.14 -12.02 2.94
N SER A 69 -0.35 -11.08 3.48
CA SER A 69 1.03 -11.34 3.91
C SER A 69 1.15 -11.99 5.30
N GLY A 70 0.06 -12.05 6.08
CA GLY A 70 0.06 -12.53 7.47
C GLY A 70 0.63 -11.55 8.49
N LEU A 71 0.92 -10.30 8.09
CA LEU A 71 1.38 -9.23 8.99
C LEU A 71 0.26 -8.69 9.89
N ASP A 72 -0.98 -9.10 9.63
CA ASP A 72 -2.12 -8.87 10.49
C ASP A 72 -2.10 -9.76 11.75
N GLN A 73 -1.62 -11.00 11.62
CA GLN A 73 -1.55 -11.97 12.72
C GLN A 73 -0.20 -11.99 13.43
N ASN A 74 0.89 -11.61 12.74
CA ASN A 74 2.24 -11.74 13.25
C ASN A 74 3.06 -10.46 13.08
N SER A 75 2.78 -9.48 13.95
CA SER A 75 3.42 -8.16 14.01
C SER A 75 4.46 -8.02 15.12
N ASN A 76 4.90 -9.14 15.70
CA ASN A 76 5.84 -9.18 16.83
C ASN A 76 5.35 -8.30 18.02
N LEU A 77 6.09 -7.24 18.37
CA LEU A 77 5.77 -6.35 19.48
C LEU A 77 4.89 -5.15 19.09
N CYS A 78 4.59 -4.98 17.80
CA CYS A 78 3.73 -3.90 17.34
C CYS A 78 2.27 -4.36 17.36
N GLU A 79 1.35 -3.48 17.74
CA GLU A 79 -0.06 -3.69 17.43
C GLU A 79 -0.17 -3.91 15.91
N SER A 80 -0.91 -4.94 15.51
CA SER A 80 -0.93 -5.52 14.16
C SER A 80 -0.76 -4.49 13.03
N TRP A 81 0.21 -4.72 12.13
CA TRP A 81 0.55 -3.76 11.07
C TRP A 81 -0.67 -3.45 10.19
N ALA A 82 -1.52 -4.46 9.97
CA ALA A 82 -2.74 -4.36 9.18
C ALA A 82 -3.86 -3.55 9.86
N ILE A 83 -3.73 -3.17 11.14
CA ILE A 83 -4.70 -2.29 11.82
C ILE A 83 -4.04 -0.98 12.27
N ASN A 84 -2.78 -0.76 11.89
CA ASN A 84 -2.07 0.48 12.16
C ASN A 84 -2.39 1.50 11.06
N GLU A 85 -3.51 2.22 11.25
CA GLU A 85 -4.02 3.19 10.29
C GLU A 85 -3.00 4.28 9.92
N GLU A 86 -2.15 4.72 10.86
CA GLU A 86 -1.11 5.72 10.59
C GLU A 86 -0.08 5.21 9.57
N MET A 87 0.38 3.97 9.74
CA MET A 87 1.32 3.36 8.80
C MET A 87 0.69 3.07 7.45
N VAL A 88 -0.57 2.61 7.44
CA VAL A 88 -1.32 2.34 6.21
C VAL A 88 -1.56 3.62 5.43
N ASP A 89 -1.96 4.71 6.09
CA ASP A 89 -2.11 6.02 5.48
C ASP A 89 -0.79 6.55 4.93
N TRP A 90 0.29 6.44 5.70
CA TRP A 90 1.61 6.83 5.24
C TRP A 90 1.99 6.08 3.95
N MET A 91 1.79 4.76 3.91
CA MET A 91 2.03 3.97 2.70
C MET A 91 1.13 4.42 1.55
N ALA A 92 -0.17 4.58 1.77
CA ALA A 92 -1.12 5.01 0.75
C ALA A 92 -0.78 6.39 0.14
N ILE A 93 -0.20 7.29 0.93
CA ILE A 93 0.23 8.62 0.51
C ILE A 93 1.58 8.58 -0.21
N GLN A 94 2.55 7.82 0.31
CA GLN A 94 3.93 7.85 -0.20
C GLN A 94 4.19 6.85 -1.33
N MET A 95 3.52 5.69 -1.37
CA MET A 95 3.83 4.62 -2.32
C MET A 95 3.85 5.09 -3.78
N PRO A 96 2.88 5.89 -4.29
CA PRO A 96 2.93 6.38 -5.67
C PRO A 96 4.18 7.23 -5.98
N LYS A 97 4.68 8.00 -5.01
CA LYS A 97 5.88 8.83 -5.17
C LYS A 97 7.13 7.97 -5.13
N ILE A 98 7.17 7.00 -4.21
CA ILE A 98 8.28 6.06 -4.07
C ILE A 98 8.41 5.22 -5.34
N MET A 99 7.31 4.65 -5.85
CA MET A 99 7.31 3.85 -7.07
C MET A 99 7.76 4.66 -8.28
N ASN A 100 7.32 5.91 -8.42
CA ASN A 100 7.78 6.78 -9.51
C ASN A 100 9.31 6.97 -9.49
N ILE A 101 9.89 7.26 -8.32
CA ILE A 101 11.34 7.40 -8.20
C ILE A 101 12.05 6.06 -8.41
N TYR A 102 11.52 4.98 -7.83
CA TYR A 102 12.05 3.63 -7.98
C TYR A 102 12.15 3.25 -9.45
N ASP A 103 11.04 3.31 -10.19
CA ASP A 103 10.96 2.99 -11.61
C ASP A 103 11.87 3.88 -12.47
N SER A 104 12.02 5.16 -12.12
CA SER A 104 12.90 6.08 -12.86
C SER A 104 14.39 5.72 -12.78
N ILE A 105 14.81 4.98 -11.74
CA ILE A 105 16.21 4.63 -11.52
C ILE A 105 16.46 3.16 -11.85
N THR A 106 15.58 2.25 -11.44
CA THR A 106 15.80 0.80 -11.56
C THR A 106 15.68 0.30 -12.99
N ASN A 107 14.94 1.01 -13.84
CA ASN A 107 14.79 0.66 -15.25
C ASN A 107 15.93 1.20 -16.14
N GLU A 108 16.76 2.12 -15.64
CA GLU A 108 17.79 2.81 -16.44
C GLU A 108 19.24 2.49 -16.03
N VAL A 109 19.51 1.95 -14.84
CA VAL A 109 20.89 1.91 -14.29
C VAL A 109 21.49 0.51 -14.23
N ILE A 110 22.53 0.28 -15.04
CA ILE A 110 23.58 -0.72 -14.77
C ILE A 110 24.40 -0.17 -13.60
N ILE A 111 24.14 -0.67 -12.39
CA ILE A 111 24.98 -0.35 -11.23
C ILE A 111 26.32 -1.05 -11.45
N GLU A 112 27.32 -0.33 -11.95
CA GLU A 112 28.71 -0.81 -11.91
C GLU A 112 29.18 -0.84 -10.45
N SER A 113 29.01 -2.00 -9.80
CA SER A 113 29.54 -2.20 -8.46
C SER A 113 31.08 -2.14 -8.51
N ARG A 114 31.68 -1.05 -8.00
CA ARG A 114 33.15 -0.94 -7.85
C ARG A 114 33.68 -1.71 -6.63
N TYR A 115 32.90 -2.59 -6.04
CA TYR A 115 33.19 -3.24 -4.75
C TYR A 115 33.75 -4.67 -4.89
N ILE A 116 34.57 -4.97 -5.90
CA ILE A 116 35.32 -6.26 -5.95
C ILE A 116 36.76 -6.09 -6.51
N HIS A 117 37.48 -5.01 -6.18
CA HIS A 117 38.90 -4.91 -6.60
C HIS A 117 39.95 -4.50 -5.56
N ASP A 118 39.63 -4.48 -4.26
CA ASP A 118 40.61 -4.06 -3.24
C ASP A 118 41.06 -5.15 -2.23
N LYS A 119 40.85 -6.44 -2.54
CA LYS A 119 41.37 -7.55 -1.69
C LYS A 119 42.39 -8.49 -2.36
N ARG A 120 42.86 -8.21 -3.58
CA ARG A 120 43.92 -9.02 -4.23
C ARG A 120 45.31 -8.36 -4.31
N SER A 121 45.46 -7.11 -3.89
CA SER A 121 46.72 -6.37 -3.96
C SER A 121 47.62 -6.49 -2.71
N ARG A 122 47.20 -7.19 -1.64
CA ARG A 122 47.99 -7.34 -0.39
C ARG A 122 48.68 -8.69 -0.17
N ILE A 123 48.62 -9.65 -1.11
CA ILE A 123 49.21 -11.00 -0.91
C ILE A 123 50.57 -11.18 -1.62
N ILE A 124 51.01 -10.27 -2.49
CA ILE A 124 52.30 -10.40 -3.19
C ILE A 124 53.26 -9.27 -2.79
N ARG A 125 53.65 -9.23 -1.51
CA ARG A 125 54.91 -8.60 -1.04
C ARG A 125 55.36 -9.30 0.25
N LYS A 126 55.97 -10.48 0.10
CA LYS A 126 56.95 -11.05 1.03
C LYS A 126 58.05 -11.71 0.21
#